data_AF-A0A957WXY6-F1
#
_entry.id   AF-A0A957WXY6-F1
#
_cell.length_a   1.000
_cell.length_b   1.000
_cell.length_c   1.000
_cell.angle_alpha   90.00
_cell.angle_beta   90.00
_cell.angle_gamma   90.00
#
_symmetry.space_group_name_H-M   'P 1'
#
loop_
_entity.id
_entity.type
_entity.pdbx_description
1 polymer ?
#
loop_
_entity_poly.entity_id
_entity_poly.type
_entity_poly.pdbx_seq_one_letter_code
_entity_poly.pdbx_strand_id
1 'polypeptide(L)'
;AYIYDIGDNFERRYNSELIAVRRLSGDGDDLCLKQLIREHLEKTASQRAHTILEDWDAQRQLFWHVAPRENVIAIESATEGSGDVKEDGEKVIG
;
A
#
# COMPACT_ATOMS: atom_id res chain seq x y z
N ALA A 1 0.01 -1.38 1.19
CA ALA A 1 -0.55 -2.64 0.64
C ALA A 1 -0.74 -3.65 1.79
N TYR A 2 -1.61 -4.65 1.62
CA TYR A 2 -1.88 -5.67 2.65
C TYR A 2 -1.69 -7.07 2.07
N ILE A 3 -1.04 -7.96 2.82
CA ILE A 3 -0.78 -9.35 2.40
C ILE A 3 -1.31 -10.29 3.47
N TYR A 4 -2.14 -11.24 3.07
CA TYR A 4 -2.65 -12.30 3.93
C TYR A 4 -1.75 -13.53 3.83
N ASP A 5 -1.03 -13.84 4.90
CA ASP A 5 -0.07 -14.95 4.94
C ASP A 5 -0.43 -15.96 6.04
N ILE A 6 -1.12 -17.02 5.65
CA ILE A 6 -1.50 -18.13 6.54
C ILE A 6 -0.27 -19.01 6.87
N GLY A 7 0.73 -19.03 5.99
CA GLY A 7 1.86 -19.96 6.09
C GLY A 7 3.08 -19.38 6.81
N ASP A 8 3.04 -18.11 7.22
CA ASP A 8 4.16 -17.39 7.84
C ASP A 8 5.47 -17.45 7.02
N ASN A 9 5.35 -17.48 5.69
CA ASN A 9 6.48 -17.59 4.78
C ASN A 9 6.89 -16.23 4.19
N PHE A 10 6.04 -15.21 4.31
CA PHE A 10 6.23 -13.91 3.68
C PHE A 10 7.47 -13.19 4.22
N GLU A 11 7.71 -13.26 5.54
CA GLU A 11 8.87 -12.65 6.20
C GLU A 11 10.21 -13.10 5.58
N ARG A 12 10.26 -14.31 5.02
CA ARG A 12 11.49 -14.87 4.42
C ARG A 12 11.63 -14.61 2.93
N ARG A 13 10.60 -14.06 2.28
CA ARG A 13 10.51 -13.95 0.81
C ARG A 13 10.41 -12.51 0.30
N TYR A 14 10.32 -11.54 1.19
CA TYR A 14 10.23 -10.13 0.80
C TYR A 14 11.61 -9.50 0.63
N ASN A 15 11.72 -8.56 -0.31
CA ASN A 15 12.94 -7.78 -0.47
C ASN A 15 12.97 -6.66 0.59
N SER A 16 13.71 -6.89 1.68
CA SER A 16 13.84 -5.94 2.78
C SER A 16 14.50 -4.61 2.41
N GLU A 17 15.21 -4.52 1.28
CA GLU A 17 15.86 -3.28 0.85
C GLU A 17 14.86 -2.25 0.28
N LEU A 18 13.75 -2.72 -0.28
CA LEU A 18 12.77 -1.89 -0.99
C LEU A 18 11.47 -1.68 -0.22
N ILE A 19 11.06 -2.65 0.60
CA ILE A 19 9.78 -2.61 1.30
C ILE A 19 9.96 -2.88 2.79
N ALA A 20 9.23 -2.10 3.59
CA ALA A 20 9.06 -2.33 5.01
C ALA A 20 7.75 -3.08 5.23
N VAL A 21 7.79 -4.06 6.13
CA VAL A 21 6.64 -4.89 6.48
C VAL A 21 6.41 -4.78 7.98
N ARG A 22 5.15 -4.72 8.41
CA ARG A 22 4.75 -4.70 9.82
C ARG A 22 3.46 -5.47 10.04
N ARG A 23 3.29 -6.05 11.23
CA ARG A 23 2.01 -6.66 11.63
C ARG A 23 0.97 -5.58 11.91
N LEU A 24 -0.30 -5.90 11.66
CA LEU A 24 -1.41 -5.02 12.03
C LEU A 24 -1.55 -4.96 13.54
N SER A 25 -1.54 -3.75 14.10
CA SER A 25 -1.51 -3.52 15.54
C SER A 25 -2.83 -3.01 16.12
N GLY A 26 -3.91 -2.94 15.32
CA GLY A 26 -5.22 -2.49 15.80
C GLY A 26 -5.49 -0.99 15.60
N ASP A 27 -4.75 -0.33 14.72
CA ASP A 27 -4.86 1.10 14.45
C ASP A 27 -5.78 1.40 13.25
N GLY A 28 -5.69 2.60 12.66
CA GLY A 28 -6.50 3.00 11.49
C GLY A 28 -6.37 2.07 10.27
N ASP A 29 -5.26 1.35 10.15
CA ASP A 29 -5.02 0.35 9.09
C ASP A 29 -6.04 -0.81 9.17
N ASP A 30 -6.41 -1.24 10.39
CA ASP A 30 -7.37 -2.32 10.59
C ASP A 30 -8.76 -1.94 10.07
N LEU A 31 -9.19 -0.69 10.31
CA LEU A 31 -10.47 -0.18 9.81
C LEU A 31 -10.49 -0.13 8.28
N CYS A 32 -9.42 0.38 7.67
CA CYS A 32 -9.28 0.46 6.22
C CYS A 32 -9.29 -0.93 5.58
N LEU A 33 -8.49 -1.86 6.09
CA LEU A 33 -8.43 -3.23 5.58
C LEU A 33 -9.78 -3.95 5.73
N LYS A 34 -10.44 -3.81 6.88
CA LYS A 34 -11.75 -4.42 7.12
C LYS A 34 -12.80 -3.91 6.14
N GLN A 35 -12.77 -2.62 5.81
CA GLN A 35 -13.66 -2.04 4.80
C GLN A 35 -13.38 -2.62 3.40
N LEU A 36 -12.12 -2.70 2.99
CA LEU A 36 -11.73 -3.30 1.71
C LEU A 36 -12.19 -4.76 1.58
N ILE A 37 -12.06 -5.54 2.65
CA ILE A 37 -12.49 -6.95 2.66
C ILE A 37 -14.01 -7.07 2.58
N ARG A 38 -14.76 -6.17 3.25
CA ARG A 38 -16.23 -6.13 3.13
C ARG A 38 -16.66 -5.83 1.71
N GLU A 39 -16.11 -4.80 1.08
CA GLU A 39 -16.43 -4.47 -0.31
C GLU A 39 -16.09 -5.63 -1.26
N HIS A 40 -14.97 -6.31 -1.01
CA HIS A 40 -14.62 -7.50 -1.77
C HIS A 40 -15.62 -8.64 -1.56
N LEU A 41 -16.06 -8.90 -0.32
CA LEU A 41 -17.09 -9.89 -0.03
C LEU A 41 -18.40 -9.56 -0.76
N GLU A 42 -18.86 -8.31 -0.69
CA GLU A 42 -20.09 -7.88 -1.35
C GLU A 42 -20.02 -8.05 -2.88
N LYS A 43 -18.86 -7.75 -3.49
CA LYS A 43 -18.67 -7.81 -4.94
C LYS A 43 -18.40 -9.23 -5.47
N THR A 44 -17.87 -10.13 -4.64
CA THR A 44 -17.37 -11.44 -5.10
C THR A 44 -18.01 -12.64 -4.42
N ALA A 45 -18.77 -12.43 -3.34
CA ALA A 45 -19.28 -13.47 -2.46
C ALA A 45 -18.20 -14.46 -1.98
N SER A 46 -16.95 -13.98 -1.83
CA SER A 46 -15.81 -14.81 -1.46
C SER A 46 -15.98 -15.39 -0.05
N GLN A 47 -16.09 -16.72 0.03
CA GLN A 47 -16.18 -17.44 1.32
C GLN A 47 -14.98 -17.11 2.23
N ARG A 48 -13.80 -16.86 1.65
CA ARG A 48 -12.60 -16.51 2.41
C ARG A 48 -12.73 -15.14 3.06
N ALA A 49 -13.29 -14.16 2.34
CA ALA A 49 -13.54 -12.83 2.89
C ALA A 49 -14.56 -12.89 4.02
N HIS A 50 -15.59 -13.73 3.90
CA HIS A 50 -16.54 -13.99 4.98
C HIS A 50 -15.84 -14.55 6.22
N THR A 51 -15.03 -15.60 6.08
CA THR A 51 -14.29 -16.20 7.20
C THR A 51 -13.33 -15.20 7.86
N ILE A 52 -12.67 -14.34 7.08
CA ILE A 52 -11.79 -13.29 7.61
C ILE A 52 -12.56 -12.28 8.46
N LEU A 53 -13.77 -11.90 8.05
CA LEU A 53 -14.60 -10.94 8.77
C LEU A 53 -15.28 -11.54 10.02
N GLU A 54 -15.58 -12.84 9.99
CA GLU A 54 -16.19 -13.58 11.11
C GLU A 54 -15.25 -13.66 12.32
N ASP A 55 -13.97 -13.97 12.08
CA ASP A 55 -12.94 -14.08 13.13
C ASP A 55 -11.83 -13.04 12.98
N TRP A 56 -12.23 -11.77 12.89
CA TRP A 56 -11.31 -10.67 12.57
C TRP A 56 -10.08 -10.59 13.48
N ASP A 57 -10.25 -10.78 14.79
CA ASP A 57 -9.16 -10.61 15.76
C ASP A 57 -8.05 -11.65 15.63
N ALA A 58 -8.39 -12.89 15.29
CA ALA A 58 -7.40 -13.91 14.96
C ALA A 58 -6.84 -13.72 13.56
N GLN A 59 -7.71 -13.42 12.58
CA GLN A 59 -7.33 -13.38 11.18
C GLN A 59 -6.44 -12.18 10.85
N ARG A 60 -6.64 -11.02 11.51
CA ARG A 60 -5.79 -9.82 11.33
C ARG A 60 -4.33 -10.06 11.69
N GLN A 61 -4.04 -11.01 12.60
CA GLN A 61 -2.67 -11.37 12.98
C GLN A 61 -1.89 -11.99 11.82
N LEU A 62 -2.59 -12.61 10.86
CA LEU A 62 -2.01 -13.22 9.66
C LEU A 62 -1.77 -12.20 8.53
N PHE A 63 -2.17 -10.95 8.72
CA PHE A 63 -1.94 -9.89 7.75
C PHE A 63 -0.63 -9.14 8.02
N TRP A 64 0.05 -8.84 6.92
CA TRP A 64 1.17 -7.93 6.85
C TRP A 64 0.76 -6.64 6.17
N HIS A 65 1.03 -5.51 6.81
CA HIS A 65 1.03 -4.22 6.16
C HIS A 65 2.40 -4.01 5.50
N VAL A 66 2.38 -3.75 4.19
CA VAL A 66 3.56 -3.54 3.37
C VAL A 66 3.56 -2.12 2.82
N ALA A 67 4.62 -1.39 3.09
CA ALA A 67 4.86 -0.06 2.56
C ALA A 67 6.23 0.00 1.85
N PRO A 68 6.37 0.74 0.75
CA PRO A 68 7.67 1.02 0.17
C PRO A 68 8.52 1.81 1.19
N ARG A 69 9.82 1.54 1.22
CA ARG A 69 10.76 2.34 2.02
C ARG A 69 10.96 3.72 1.36
N GLU A 70 11.14 4.75 2.18
CA GLU A 70 11.21 6.16 1.77
C GLU A 70 12.32 6.45 0.73
N ASN A 71 13.33 5.59 0.62
CA ASN A 71 14.37 5.66 -0.41
C ASN A 71 13.86 5.45 -1.85
N VAL A 72 12.67 4.87 -2.05
CA VAL A 72 12.08 4.64 -3.39
C VAL A 72 11.12 5.76 -3.79
N ILE A 73 10.57 6.51 -2.83
CA ILE A 73 9.63 7.62 -3.08
C ILE A 73 10.32 8.75 -3.86
N ALA A 74 11.63 8.93 -3.67
CA ALA A 74 12.42 9.95 -4.36
C ALA A 74 12.63 9.71 -5.88
N ILE A 75 12.25 8.54 -6.42
CA ILE A 75 12.43 8.24 -7.85
C ILE A 75 11.14 8.50 -8.65
N GLU A 76 9.95 8.36 -8.05
CA GLU A 76 8.67 8.55 -8.76
C GLU A 76 8.32 10.04 -8.99
N SER A 77 8.83 10.98 -8.18
CA SER A 77 8.54 12.41 -8.36
C SER A 77 9.31 13.10 -9.50
N ALA A 78 10.20 12.40 -10.21
CA ALA A 78 11.10 13.04 -11.18
C ALA A 78 10.70 12.88 -12.66
N THR A 79 9.62 12.15 -13.00
CA THR A 79 9.29 11.87 -14.42
C THR A 79 7.93 12.41 -14.90
N GLU A 80 7.15 13.07 -14.05
CA GLU A 80 5.95 13.81 -14.47
C GLU A 80 6.24 15.32 -14.47
N GLY A 81 6.76 15.82 -15.60
CA GLY A 81 7.02 17.25 -15.72
C GLY A 81 7.73 17.69 -17.01
N SER A 82 7.47 17.05 -18.15
CA SER A 82 7.82 17.63 -19.45
C SER A 82 6.59 18.34 -20.02
N GLY A 83 6.27 19.51 -19.46
CA GLY A 83 5.22 20.40 -19.92
C GLY A 83 5.69 21.84 -19.85
N ASP A 84 5.91 22.41 -21.04
CA ASP A 84 5.89 23.84 -21.37
C ASP A 84 7.17 24.67 -21.13
N VAL A 85 7.94 24.75 -22.21
CA VAL A 85 8.81 25.87 -22.58
C VAL A 85 8.07 27.19 -22.37
N LYS A 86 8.64 28.10 -21.58
CA LYS A 86 8.38 29.53 -21.68
C LYS A 86 9.65 30.22 -22.17
N GLU A 87 9.61 30.61 -23.44
CA GLU A 87 10.40 31.68 -24.02
C GLU A 87 10.27 32.94 -23.15
N ASP A 88 11.39 33.45 -22.64
CA ASP A 88 11.47 34.83 -22.16
C ASP A 88 12.21 35.64 -23.23
N GLY A 89 11.41 36.26 -24.09
CA GLY A 89 11.85 37.25 -25.06
C GLY A 89 12.31 38.53 -24.36
N GLU A 90 13.57 38.84 -24.58
CA GLU A 90 14.25 40.13 -24.48
C GLU A 90 13.38 41.39 -24.31
N LYS A 91 13.64 42.14 -23.24
CA LYS A 91 13.52 43.60 -23.24
C LYS A 91 14.63 44.23 -22.39
N VAL A 92 15.80 44.42 -22.98
CA VAL A 92 16.81 45.35 -22.46
C VAL A 92 16.46 46.77 -22.90
N ILE A 93 16.24 47.63 -21.92
CA ILE A 93 16.10 49.07 -22.05
C ILE A 93 17.49 49.70 -21.83
N GLY A 94 17.95 50.48 -22.81
CA GLY A 94 19.19 51.26 -22.75
C GLY A 94 19.32 52.15 -23.96
#